data_AF-A0A9P5GVA4-F1
#
_entry.id   AF-A0A9P5GVA4-F1
#
_cell.length_a   1.000
_cell.length_b   1.000
_cell.length_c   1.000
_cell.angle_alpha   90.00
_cell.angle_beta   90.00
_cell.angle_gamma   90.00
#
_symmetry.space_group_name_H-M   'P 1'
#
loop_
_entity.id
_entity.type
_entity.pdbx_description
1 polymer ?
#
loop_
_entity_poly.entity_id
_entity_poly.type
_entity_poly.pdbx_seq_one_letter_code
_entity_poly.pdbx_strand_id
1 'polypeptide(L)'
;MLYMIDLAGSEAARDTAAHGAARIKETREINTSLSVLKDCIRGKAEANAAVAAGLRKPHVPWRQSSLTKILKHVLDPAAHRPCKTVVIACVNPSLADVGPSRNTLRYAETLRVLLPRKPPVVDDPRAPVTWTNKKLQEWIQENSGSPPVDPAILAPTESGTQLLHLPIPDFEARCLDTHGISIEQARAFRAKLWLVHIDSEAMNAKKAMDALSNKPNSQEPDPGIRWMPWRQRIRPGMFVSWDPPSGHPLAQPGKNFVVVMAPVPGTEIQGDLEPDSPENIASRWLCADIVLNSASKGYEVQMWQHAQIDVDQMSAEVIFEYDVAARLYYFVI
;
A
#
# COMPACT_ATOMS: atom_id res chain seq x y z
N MET A 1 3.59 3.39 13.05
CA MET A 1 2.54 4.32 13.51
C MET A 1 1.72 4.69 12.31
N LEU A 2 0.42 4.40 12.36
CA LEU A 2 -0.55 4.74 11.34
C LEU A 2 -1.35 5.94 11.85
N TYR A 3 -1.57 6.94 10.99
CA TYR A 3 -2.45 8.05 11.27
C TYR A 3 -3.69 7.90 10.39
N MET A 4 -4.84 7.74 11.03
CA MET A 4 -6.14 7.84 10.36
C MET A 4 -6.75 9.18 10.77
N ILE A 5 -7.03 10.02 9.78
CA ILE A 5 -7.47 11.40 9.99
C ILE A 5 -8.72 11.59 9.16
N ASP A 6 -9.83 11.87 9.83
CA ASP A 6 -11.08 12.26 9.19
C ASP A 6 -11.17 13.79 9.14
N LEU A 7 -11.64 14.33 8.01
CA LEU A 7 -11.77 15.76 7.78
C LEU A 7 -13.24 16.09 7.52
N ALA A 8 -13.76 17.08 8.24
CA ALA A 8 -15.10 17.60 7.99
C ALA A 8 -15.25 18.19 6.57
N GLY A 9 -16.49 18.27 6.09
CA GLY A 9 -16.82 18.79 4.78
C GLY A 9 -16.56 20.30 4.65
N SER A 10 -16.18 20.76 3.45
CA SER A 10 -16.09 22.18 3.14
C SER A 10 -17.44 22.72 2.65
N GLU A 11 -18.37 22.91 3.61
CA GLU A 11 -19.70 23.47 3.36
C GLU A 11 -19.61 24.90 2.81
N ALA A 12 -20.39 25.22 1.77
CA ALA A 12 -20.48 26.56 1.19
C ALA A 12 -21.62 27.37 1.82
N ALA A 13 -21.62 28.69 1.62
CA ALA A 13 -22.65 29.58 2.16
C ALA A 13 -24.10 29.22 1.74
N ARG A 14 -24.26 28.58 0.58
CA ARG A 14 -25.56 28.05 0.14
C ARG A 14 -26.04 26.87 0.99
N ASP A 15 -25.11 26.09 1.52
CA ASP A 15 -25.38 24.88 2.30
C ASP A 15 -25.75 25.27 3.75
N THR A 16 -25.35 26.48 4.18
CA THR A 16 -25.59 26.99 5.53
C THR A 16 -26.77 27.94 5.66
N ALA A 17 -27.55 28.15 4.60
CA ALA A 17 -28.63 29.14 4.57
C ALA A 17 -29.72 28.93 5.63
N ALA A 18 -29.92 27.68 6.08
CA ALA A 18 -30.88 27.30 7.11
C ALA A 18 -30.25 27.08 8.50
N HIS A 19 -28.95 27.37 8.68
CA HIS A 19 -28.25 27.10 9.94
C HIS A 19 -28.53 28.15 11.01
N GLY A 20 -28.66 27.69 12.26
CA GLY A 20 -28.63 28.57 13.42
C GLY A 20 -27.25 29.15 13.69
N ALA A 21 -27.17 30.19 14.52
CA ALA A 21 -25.93 30.94 14.78
C ALA A 21 -24.76 30.06 15.28
N ALA A 22 -25.05 29.06 16.14
CA ALA A 22 -24.02 28.13 16.64
C ALA A 22 -23.41 27.29 15.52
N ARG A 23 -24.25 26.76 14.62
CA ARG A 23 -23.80 25.95 13.48
C ARG A 23 -23.03 26.78 12.45
N ILE A 24 -23.46 28.02 12.19
CA ILE A 24 -22.70 28.95 11.32
C ILE A 24 -21.30 29.22 11.87
N LYS A 25 -21.17 29.39 13.20
CA LYS A 25 -19.86 29.59 13.85
C LYS A 25 -18.96 28.36 13.66
N GLU A 26 -19.50 27.17 13.90
CA GLU A 26 -18.78 25.90 13.69
C GLU A 26 -18.34 25.72 12.23
N THR A 27 -19.25 25.91 11.27
CA THR A 27 -18.92 25.80 9.83
C THR A 27 -17.81 26.80 9.45
N ARG A 28 -17.80 28.00 10.02
CA ARG A 28 -16.74 29.00 9.79
C ARG A 28 -15.39 28.52 10.32
N GLU A 29 -15.35 27.93 11.51
CA GLU A 29 -14.12 27.39 12.11
C GLU A 29 -13.58 26.20 11.30
N ILE A 30 -14.45 25.28 10.88
CA ILE A 30 -14.12 24.16 9.99
C ILE A 30 -13.52 24.68 8.69
N ASN A 31 -14.22 25.58 7.99
CA ASN A 31 -13.75 26.14 6.73
C ASN A 31 -12.44 26.93 6.86
N THR A 32 -12.21 27.58 7.99
CA THR A 32 -10.93 28.26 8.27
C THR A 32 -9.79 27.26 8.30
N SER A 33 -9.94 26.16 9.05
CA SER A 33 -8.90 25.12 9.13
C SER A 33 -8.64 24.44 7.78
N LEU A 34 -9.70 24.17 7.00
CA LEU A 34 -9.59 23.60 5.66
C LEU A 34 -8.97 24.57 4.65
N SER A 35 -9.24 25.88 4.76
CA SER A 35 -8.60 26.89 3.92
C SER A 35 -7.09 26.97 4.18
N VAL A 36 -6.69 26.99 5.45
CA VAL A 36 -5.27 26.98 5.83
C VAL A 36 -4.58 25.71 5.33
N LEU A 37 -5.27 24.56 5.39
CA LEU A 37 -4.75 23.30 4.82
C LEU A 37 -4.54 23.43 3.30
N LYS A 38 -5.51 23.97 2.57
CA LYS A 38 -5.40 24.22 1.11
C LYS A 38 -4.22 25.14 0.78
N ASP A 39 -4.02 26.20 1.57
CA ASP A 39 -2.87 27.11 1.40
C ASP A 39 -1.54 26.42 1.67
N CYS A 40 -1.48 25.54 2.67
CA CYS A 40 -0.28 24.73 2.93
C CYS A 40 0.04 23.76 1.78
N ILE A 41 -0.99 23.12 1.21
CA ILE A 41 -0.83 22.24 0.04
C ILE A 41 -0.30 23.02 -1.17
N ARG A 42 -0.89 24.19 -1.47
CA ARG A 42 -0.44 25.05 -2.56
C ARG A 42 1.01 25.53 -2.34
N GLY A 43 1.32 26.06 -1.17
CA GLY A 43 2.66 26.51 -0.83
C GLY A 43 3.71 25.39 -0.89
N LYS A 44 3.33 24.15 -0.53
CA LYS A 44 4.18 22.98 -0.71
C LYS A 44 4.43 22.68 -2.19
N ALA A 45 3.40 22.70 -3.02
CA ALA A 45 3.56 22.47 -4.47
C ALA A 45 4.50 23.50 -5.10
N GLU A 46 4.33 24.77 -4.74
CA GLU A 46 5.23 25.87 -5.14
C GLU A 46 6.66 25.65 -4.62
N ALA A 47 6.82 25.20 -3.37
CA ALA A 47 8.13 24.90 -2.82
C ALA A 47 8.84 23.74 -3.52
N ASN A 48 8.09 22.70 -3.92
CA ASN A 48 8.64 21.60 -4.70
C ASN A 48 9.09 22.08 -6.09
N ALA A 49 8.28 22.91 -6.76
CA ALA A 49 8.64 23.50 -8.04
C ALA A 49 9.87 24.41 -7.94
N ALA A 50 9.96 25.24 -6.89
CA ALA A 50 11.11 26.09 -6.62
C ALA A 50 12.39 25.28 -6.44
N VAL A 51 12.34 24.16 -5.70
CA VAL A 51 13.49 23.25 -5.55
C VAL A 51 13.94 22.66 -6.88
N ALA A 52 13.01 22.21 -7.72
CA ALA A 52 13.32 21.68 -9.04
C ALA A 52 14.00 22.73 -9.94
N ALA A 53 13.64 24.00 -9.78
CA ALA A 53 14.23 25.13 -10.49
C ALA A 53 15.48 25.74 -9.83
N GLY A 54 15.96 25.19 -8.71
CA GLY A 54 17.11 25.74 -7.96
C GLY A 54 16.83 27.08 -7.25
N LEU A 55 15.56 27.43 -7.07
CA LEU A 55 15.11 28.67 -6.43
C LEU A 55 14.92 28.49 -4.91
N ARG A 56 14.90 29.63 -4.20
CA ARG A 56 14.63 29.65 -2.76
C ARG A 56 13.20 29.16 -2.47
N LYS A 57 13.06 28.25 -1.51
CA LYS A 57 11.76 27.71 -1.10
C LYS A 57 10.87 28.82 -0.49
N PRO A 58 9.61 28.97 -0.94
CA PRO A 58 8.63 29.85 -0.31
C PRO A 58 8.23 29.31 1.08
N HIS A 59 7.77 30.22 1.94
CA HIS A 59 7.28 29.86 3.27
C HIS A 59 5.89 29.20 3.19
N VAL A 60 5.75 28.02 3.80
CA VAL A 60 4.48 27.28 3.87
C VAL A 60 3.81 27.49 5.25
N PRO A 61 2.56 27.96 5.33
CA PRO A 61 1.95 28.45 6.57
C PRO A 61 1.42 27.37 7.53
N TRP A 62 2.20 26.31 7.79
CA TRP A 62 1.79 25.17 8.64
C TRP A 62 1.29 25.54 10.03
N ARG A 63 1.70 26.69 10.57
CA ARG A 63 1.39 27.13 11.94
C ARG A 63 0.06 27.87 12.09
N GLN A 64 -0.65 28.15 11.00
CA GLN A 64 -1.87 28.96 11.04
C GLN A 64 -3.11 28.24 11.58
N SER A 65 -3.13 26.90 11.59
CA SER A 65 -4.20 26.12 12.22
C SER A 65 -3.65 24.96 13.04
N SER A 66 -4.39 24.49 14.05
CA SER A 66 -4.01 23.29 14.81
C SER A 66 -3.92 22.05 13.92
N LEU A 67 -4.85 21.91 12.97
CA LEU A 67 -4.86 20.85 11.97
C LEU A 67 -3.55 20.80 11.18
N THR A 68 -3.10 21.92 10.63
CA THR A 68 -1.89 21.99 9.81
C THR A 68 -0.60 21.84 10.62
N LYS A 69 -0.60 22.19 11.91
CA LYS A 69 0.52 21.90 12.81
C LYS A 69 0.72 20.40 12.97
N ILE A 70 -0.39 19.67 13.16
CA ILE A 70 -0.38 18.21 13.25
C ILE A 70 0.01 17.62 11.90
N LEU A 71 -0.64 18.02 10.80
CA LEU A 71 -0.41 17.45 9.47
C LEU A 71 0.95 17.77 8.85
N LYS A 72 1.72 18.73 9.40
CA LYS A 72 3.02 19.10 8.84
C LYS A 72 3.92 17.88 8.65
N HIS A 73 4.05 17.01 9.65
CA HIS A 73 4.94 15.84 9.54
C HIS A 73 4.45 14.79 8.54
N VAL A 74 3.14 14.78 8.21
CA VAL A 74 2.51 13.87 7.24
C VAL A 74 2.68 14.37 5.81
N LEU A 75 2.60 15.69 5.61
CA LEU A 75 2.53 16.31 4.28
C LEU A 75 3.85 16.94 3.82
N ASP A 76 4.75 17.30 4.74
CA ASP A 76 6.05 17.91 4.47
C ASP A 76 7.14 16.83 4.31
N PRO A 77 7.70 16.62 3.10
CA PRO A 77 8.77 15.64 2.89
C PRO A 77 10.07 16.02 3.60
N ALA A 78 10.24 17.30 3.98
CA ALA A 78 11.37 17.75 4.79
C ALA A 78 11.15 17.50 6.30
N ALA A 79 10.04 16.88 6.68
CA ALA A 79 9.84 16.42 8.05
C ALA A 79 10.89 15.37 8.42
N HIS A 80 11.27 15.34 9.69
CA HIS A 80 12.29 14.43 10.21
C HIS A 80 11.92 12.94 10.03
N ARG A 81 10.63 12.63 9.87
CA ARG A 81 10.14 11.27 9.60
C ARG A 81 9.41 11.24 8.26
N PRO A 82 9.84 10.40 7.30
CA PRO A 82 9.09 10.21 6.08
C PRO A 82 7.78 9.45 6.36
N CYS A 83 6.67 10.00 5.90
CA CYS A 83 5.36 9.38 5.95
C CYS A 83 4.92 8.96 4.54
N LYS A 84 4.48 7.71 4.38
CA LYS A 84 3.70 7.30 3.20
C LYS A 84 2.27 7.80 3.44
N THR A 85 1.84 8.74 2.62
CA THR A 85 0.57 9.44 2.81
C THR A 85 -0.37 9.09 1.66
N VAL A 86 -1.55 8.60 1.99
CA VAL A 86 -2.66 8.41 1.06
C VAL A 86 -3.69 9.48 1.37
N VAL A 87 -4.22 10.12 0.33
CA VAL A 87 -5.29 11.12 0.46
C VAL A 87 -6.47 10.65 -0.39
N ILE A 88 -7.63 10.56 0.24
CA ILE A 88 -8.88 10.16 -0.41
C ILE A 88 -9.67 11.44 -0.71
N ALA A 89 -9.93 11.69 -1.99
CA ALA A 89 -10.72 12.83 -2.43
C ALA A 89 -12.19 12.41 -2.61
N CYS A 90 -13.04 12.77 -1.64
CA CYS A 90 -14.48 12.54 -1.74
C CYS A 90 -15.12 13.67 -2.55
N VAL A 91 -15.86 13.32 -3.61
CA VAL A 91 -16.52 14.28 -4.51
C VAL A 91 -17.95 13.85 -4.79
N ASN A 92 -18.83 14.82 -5.08
CA ASN A 92 -20.21 14.55 -5.48
C ASN A 92 -20.33 14.69 -7.02
N PRO A 93 -20.89 13.68 -7.73
CA PRO A 93 -21.13 13.76 -9.17
C PRO A 93 -22.28 14.69 -9.58
N SER A 94 -23.03 15.27 -8.63
CA SER A 94 -24.14 16.18 -8.93
C SER A 94 -23.70 17.43 -9.72
N LEU A 95 -24.55 17.88 -10.64
CA LEU A 95 -24.31 19.08 -11.45
C LEU A 95 -24.10 20.34 -10.58
N ALA A 96 -24.81 20.44 -9.46
CA ALA A 96 -24.68 21.55 -8.51
C ALA A 96 -23.29 21.61 -7.83
N ASP A 97 -22.57 20.50 -7.82
CA ASP A 97 -21.29 20.33 -7.14
C ASP A 97 -20.09 20.22 -8.08
N VAL A 98 -20.28 20.41 -9.39
CA VAL A 98 -19.17 20.42 -10.36
C VAL A 98 -18.07 21.39 -9.98
N GLY A 99 -18.43 22.60 -9.50
CA GLY A 99 -17.47 23.61 -9.05
C GLY A 99 -16.63 23.13 -7.86
N PRO A 100 -17.26 22.80 -6.70
CA PRO A 100 -16.59 22.23 -5.54
C PRO A 100 -15.79 20.96 -5.84
N SER A 101 -16.37 19.99 -6.57
CA SER A 101 -15.71 18.73 -6.93
C SER A 101 -14.45 18.98 -7.76
N ARG A 102 -14.51 19.87 -8.77
CA ARG A 102 -13.32 20.27 -9.54
C ARG A 102 -12.24 20.91 -8.67
N ASN A 103 -12.64 21.70 -7.68
CA ASN A 103 -11.70 22.34 -6.76
C ASN A 103 -10.98 21.30 -5.89
N THR A 104 -11.70 20.34 -5.31
CA THR A 104 -11.12 19.23 -4.54
C THR A 104 -10.12 18.44 -5.38
N LEU A 105 -10.47 18.10 -6.63
CA LEU A 105 -9.58 17.35 -7.53
C LEU A 105 -8.30 18.11 -7.85
N ARG A 106 -8.34 19.44 -8.05
CA ARG A 106 -7.13 20.26 -8.26
C ARG A 106 -6.16 20.15 -7.09
N TYR A 107 -6.64 20.21 -5.85
CA TYR A 107 -5.77 20.03 -4.68
C TYR A 107 -5.24 18.60 -4.58
N ALA A 108 -6.08 17.60 -4.84
CA ALA A 108 -5.66 16.20 -4.85
C ALA A 108 -4.54 15.94 -5.88
N GLU A 109 -4.63 16.55 -7.06
CA GLU A 109 -3.58 16.48 -8.08
C GLU A 109 -2.26 17.07 -7.59
N THR A 110 -2.27 18.25 -6.95
CA THR A 110 -1.05 18.90 -6.42
C THR A 110 -0.38 18.12 -5.28
N LEU A 111 -1.13 17.24 -4.60
CA LEU A 111 -0.59 16.37 -3.56
C LEU A 111 0.15 15.16 -4.12
N ARG A 112 -0.03 14.83 -5.41
CA ARG A 112 0.69 13.74 -6.06
C ARG A 112 2.17 14.07 -6.06
N VAL A 113 2.90 13.33 -5.24
CA VAL A 113 4.36 13.27 -5.32
C VAL A 113 4.69 12.46 -6.56
N LEU A 114 5.20 13.11 -7.61
CA LEU A 114 6.03 12.42 -8.61
C LEU A 114 7.14 11.79 -7.78
N LEU A 115 7.12 10.46 -7.66
CA LEU A 115 7.96 9.65 -6.79
C LEU A 115 9.32 10.34 -6.57
N PRO A 116 9.77 10.58 -5.32
CA PRO A 116 11.12 11.11 -5.14
C PRO A 116 12.03 10.21 -5.95
N ARG A 117 12.82 10.79 -6.88
CA ARG A 117 13.87 10.06 -7.61
C ARG A 117 14.53 9.19 -6.55
N LYS A 118 14.37 7.86 -6.70
CA LYS A 118 15.01 6.90 -5.80
C LYS A 118 16.44 7.44 -5.66
N PRO A 119 16.94 7.74 -4.44
CA PRO A 119 18.31 8.22 -4.31
C PRO A 119 19.18 7.29 -5.15
N PRO A 120 20.10 7.83 -5.99
CA PRO A 120 20.87 7.00 -6.91
C PRO A 120 21.37 5.81 -6.11
N VAL A 121 20.96 4.61 -6.53
CA VAL A 121 21.23 3.39 -5.79
C VAL A 121 22.74 3.33 -5.66
N VAL A 122 23.25 3.35 -4.43
CA VAL A 122 24.68 3.24 -4.18
C VAL A 122 25.09 1.85 -4.69
N ASP A 123 26.04 1.80 -5.62
CA ASP A 123 26.56 0.56 -6.18
C ASP A 123 27.12 -0.30 -5.03
N ASP A 124 26.41 -1.36 -4.64
CA ASP A 124 26.91 -2.34 -3.68
C ASP A 124 27.64 -3.45 -4.47
N PRO A 125 28.96 -3.64 -4.28
CA PRO A 125 29.73 -4.66 -4.98
C PRO A 125 29.20 -6.09 -4.81
N ARG A 126 28.36 -6.35 -3.79
CA ARG A 126 27.79 -7.67 -3.51
C ARG A 126 26.39 -7.86 -4.07
N ALA A 127 25.73 -6.81 -4.56
CA ALA A 127 24.35 -6.87 -5.03
C ALA A 127 24.25 -6.49 -6.52
N PRO A 128 24.22 -7.47 -7.44
CA PRO A 128 24.20 -7.21 -8.88
C PRO A 128 23.01 -6.38 -9.34
N VAL A 129 21.89 -6.46 -8.62
CA VAL A 129 20.69 -5.62 -8.85
C VAL A 129 20.97 -4.11 -8.71
N THR A 130 22.01 -3.74 -7.96
CA THR A 130 22.38 -2.34 -7.74
C THR A 130 23.39 -1.80 -8.75
N TRP A 131 24.04 -2.65 -9.54
CA TRP A 131 25.16 -2.25 -10.38
C TRP A 131 24.73 -1.40 -11.56
N THR A 132 25.35 -0.23 -11.69
CA THR A 132 25.38 0.55 -12.93
C THR A 132 26.06 -0.22 -14.07
N ASN A 133 25.76 0.15 -15.32
CA ASN A 133 26.37 -0.47 -16.51
C ASN A 133 27.91 -0.45 -16.47
N LYS A 134 28.50 0.67 -16.04
CA LYS A 134 29.96 0.78 -15.87
C LYS A 134 30.49 -0.28 -14.89
N LYS A 135 29.88 -0.41 -13.71
CA LYS A 135 30.33 -1.36 -12.70
C LYS A 135 30.14 -2.81 -13.14
N LEU A 136 29.04 -3.07 -13.86
CA LEU A 136 28.78 -4.38 -14.46
C LEU A 136 29.86 -4.75 -15.48
N GLN A 137 30.27 -3.82 -16.34
CA GLN A 137 31.31 -4.09 -17.35
C GLN A 137 32.67 -4.40 -16.72
N GLU A 138 33.06 -3.65 -15.67
CA GLU A 138 34.25 -3.96 -14.87
C GLU A 138 34.16 -5.37 -14.27
N TRP A 139 33.01 -5.73 -13.68
CA TRP A 139 32.82 -7.05 -13.08
C TRP A 139 32.87 -8.17 -14.12
N ILE A 140 32.31 -7.97 -15.32
CA ILE A 140 32.38 -8.94 -16.42
C ILE A 140 33.84 -9.21 -16.81
N GLN A 141 34.65 -8.16 -16.99
CA GLN A 141 36.08 -8.31 -17.30
C GLN A 141 36.84 -9.11 -16.24
N GLU A 142 36.56 -8.86 -14.96
CA GLU A 142 37.26 -9.51 -13.84
C GLU A 142 36.81 -10.97 -13.62
N ASN A 143 35.57 -11.32 -13.98
CA ASN A 143 34.94 -12.56 -13.53
C ASN A 143 34.61 -13.57 -14.64
N SER A 144 34.82 -13.22 -15.91
CA SER A 144 34.46 -14.03 -17.09
C SER A 144 35.46 -15.11 -17.48
N GLY A 145 36.60 -15.19 -16.80
CA GLY A 145 37.63 -16.21 -17.04
C GLY A 145 38.62 -15.82 -18.15
N SER A 146 39.30 -16.81 -18.73
CA SER A 146 40.29 -16.64 -19.79
C SER A 146 39.92 -17.50 -21.01
N PRO A 147 39.65 -16.92 -22.19
CA PRO A 147 39.62 -15.49 -22.50
C PRO A 147 38.42 -14.78 -21.85
N PRO A 148 38.52 -13.47 -21.52
CA PRO A 148 37.41 -12.73 -20.91
C PRO A 148 36.28 -12.49 -21.91
N VAL A 149 35.03 -12.52 -21.41
CA VAL A 149 33.83 -12.09 -22.16
C VAL A 149 33.91 -10.60 -22.40
N ASP A 150 33.66 -10.16 -23.63
CA ASP A 150 33.63 -8.74 -23.97
C ASP A 150 32.37 -8.10 -23.35
N PRO A 151 32.52 -7.16 -22.40
CA PRO A 151 31.38 -6.51 -21.79
C PRO A 151 30.56 -5.67 -22.76
N ALA A 152 31.17 -5.15 -23.83
CA ALA A 152 30.47 -4.36 -24.83
C ALA A 152 29.51 -5.21 -25.68
N ILE A 153 29.78 -6.52 -25.79
CA ILE A 153 28.92 -7.47 -26.51
C ILE A 153 27.83 -8.01 -25.57
N LEU A 154 28.20 -8.38 -24.34
CA LEU A 154 27.25 -8.97 -23.39
C LEU A 154 26.27 -7.94 -22.81
N ALA A 155 26.77 -6.77 -22.41
CA ALA A 155 26.01 -5.72 -21.73
C ALA A 155 26.38 -4.30 -22.24
N PRO A 156 26.07 -3.97 -23.51
CA PRO A 156 26.35 -2.65 -24.08
C PRO A 156 25.67 -1.49 -23.34
N THR A 157 24.45 -1.70 -22.83
CA THR A 157 23.65 -0.65 -22.16
C THR A 157 22.99 -1.11 -20.86
N GLU A 158 23.05 -2.41 -20.61
CA GLU A 158 22.35 -3.08 -19.53
C GLU A 158 23.01 -2.80 -18.18
N SER A 159 22.19 -2.50 -17.18
CA SER A 159 22.55 -2.53 -15.76
C SER A 159 22.54 -3.96 -15.23
N GLY A 160 23.10 -4.20 -14.03
CA GLY A 160 23.13 -5.56 -13.48
C GLY A 160 21.74 -6.18 -13.27
N THR A 161 20.71 -5.36 -12.96
CA THR A 161 19.31 -5.83 -12.95
C THR A 161 18.83 -6.26 -14.33
N GLN A 162 19.16 -5.50 -15.38
CA GLN A 162 18.73 -5.84 -16.75
C GLN A 162 19.43 -7.11 -17.24
N LEU A 163 20.71 -7.28 -16.92
CA LEU A 163 21.45 -8.49 -17.29
C LEU A 163 20.92 -9.74 -16.56
N LEU A 164 20.51 -9.63 -15.29
CA LEU A 164 19.90 -10.74 -14.54
C LEU A 164 18.57 -11.23 -15.13
N HIS A 165 17.80 -10.33 -15.75
CA HIS A 165 16.53 -10.66 -16.39
C HIS A 165 16.67 -11.08 -17.86
N LEU A 166 17.88 -11.03 -18.42
CA LEU A 166 18.12 -11.44 -19.79
C LEU A 166 17.80 -12.94 -19.94
N PRO A 167 17.02 -13.35 -20.95
CA PRO A 167 16.75 -14.76 -21.18
C PRO A 167 18.05 -15.56 -21.27
N ILE A 168 18.04 -16.77 -20.69
CA ILE A 168 19.19 -17.69 -20.69
C ILE A 168 19.81 -17.87 -22.09
N PRO A 169 19.04 -18.18 -23.15
CA PRO A 169 19.64 -18.38 -24.47
C PRO A 169 20.29 -17.10 -25.01
N ASP A 170 19.73 -15.92 -24.72
CA ASP A 170 20.26 -14.64 -25.18
C ASP A 170 21.57 -14.29 -24.46
N PHE A 171 21.67 -14.59 -23.16
CA PHE A 171 22.90 -14.42 -22.40
C PHE A 171 24.02 -15.33 -22.93
N GLU A 172 23.71 -16.61 -23.16
CA GLU A 172 24.69 -17.57 -23.68
C GLU A 172 25.12 -17.21 -25.11
N ALA A 173 24.19 -16.81 -25.98
CA ALA A 173 24.49 -16.37 -27.34
C ALA A 173 25.43 -15.15 -27.37
N ARG A 174 25.14 -14.11 -26.57
CA ARG A 174 26.00 -12.93 -26.51
C ARG A 174 27.41 -13.22 -25.97
N CYS A 175 27.53 -14.18 -25.04
CA CYS A 175 28.84 -14.64 -24.59
C CYS A 175 29.62 -15.33 -25.73
N LEU A 176 28.95 -16.15 -26.55
CA LEU A 176 29.56 -16.88 -27.67
C LEU A 176 29.97 -15.97 -28.84
N ASP A 177 29.32 -14.81 -28.99
CA ASP A 177 29.72 -13.79 -29.96
C ASP A 177 31.09 -13.17 -29.65
N THR A 178 31.60 -13.36 -28.42
CA THR A 178 32.99 -13.03 -28.09
C THR A 178 33.92 -14.14 -28.59
N HIS A 179 34.97 -13.76 -29.32
CA HIS A 179 35.90 -14.71 -29.91
C HIS A 179 36.61 -15.59 -28.86
N GLY A 180 36.46 -16.91 -28.99
CA GLY A 180 37.20 -17.90 -28.19
C GLY A 180 36.50 -18.36 -26.92
N ILE A 181 35.22 -18.02 -26.73
CA ILE A 181 34.44 -18.42 -25.56
C ILE A 181 33.66 -19.70 -25.85
N SER A 182 33.77 -20.68 -24.95
CA SER A 182 32.99 -21.92 -25.03
C SER A 182 31.62 -21.76 -24.37
N ILE A 183 30.66 -22.59 -24.80
CA ILE A 183 29.32 -22.61 -24.18
C ILE A 183 29.37 -23.02 -22.70
N GLU A 184 30.33 -23.84 -22.32
CA GLU A 184 30.56 -24.24 -20.93
C GLU A 184 31.04 -23.07 -20.08
N GLN A 185 31.94 -22.24 -20.63
CA GLN A 185 32.40 -21.01 -19.99
C GLN A 185 31.26 -20.00 -19.84
N ALA A 186 30.43 -19.81 -20.87
CA ALA A 186 29.26 -18.93 -20.81
C ALA A 186 28.27 -19.35 -19.71
N ARG A 187 28.00 -20.66 -19.60
CA ARG A 187 27.14 -21.23 -18.55
C ARG A 187 27.73 -21.08 -17.16
N ALA A 188 29.03 -21.37 -16.99
CA ALA A 188 29.72 -21.20 -15.71
C ALA A 188 29.75 -19.73 -15.27
N PHE A 189 29.97 -18.81 -16.21
CA PHE A 189 29.95 -17.39 -15.94
C PHE A 189 28.55 -16.90 -15.53
N ARG A 190 27.50 -17.33 -16.23
CA ARG A 190 26.11 -17.04 -15.86
C ARG A 190 25.77 -17.59 -14.47
N ALA A 191 26.17 -18.82 -14.16
CA ALA A 191 25.95 -19.43 -12.85
C ALA A 191 26.65 -18.64 -11.74
N LYS A 192 27.87 -18.12 -12.00
CA LYS A 192 28.60 -17.24 -11.08
C LYS A 192 27.83 -15.94 -10.81
N LEU A 193 27.32 -15.27 -11.84
CA LEU A 193 26.50 -14.06 -11.69
C LEU A 193 25.23 -14.33 -10.87
N TRP A 194 24.55 -15.45 -11.16
CA TRP A 194 23.35 -15.87 -10.45
C TRP A 194 23.62 -16.18 -8.97
N LEU A 195 24.75 -16.80 -8.66
CA LEU A 195 25.15 -17.10 -7.28
C LEU A 195 25.37 -15.81 -6.47
N VAL A 196 26.05 -14.81 -7.06
CA VAL A 196 26.23 -13.49 -6.39
C VAL A 196 24.88 -12.83 -6.12
N HIS A 197 23.90 -12.98 -7.01
CA HIS A 197 22.55 -12.47 -6.78
C HIS A 197 21.83 -13.22 -5.65
N ILE A 198 21.89 -14.56 -5.63
CA ILE A 198 21.29 -15.36 -4.55
C ILE A 198 21.90 -14.98 -3.20
N ASP A 199 23.22 -14.86 -3.11
CA ASP A 199 23.92 -14.50 -1.86
C ASP A 199 23.50 -13.11 -1.38
N SER A 200 23.35 -12.15 -2.29
CA SER A 200 22.79 -10.82 -1.99
C SER A 200 21.39 -10.91 -1.41
N GLU A 201 20.50 -11.69 -2.04
CA GLU A 201 19.12 -11.84 -1.59
C GLU A 201 19.03 -12.57 -0.25
N ALA A 202 19.87 -13.58 0.00
CA ALA A 202 19.95 -14.25 1.29
C ALA A 202 20.43 -13.30 2.40
N MET A 203 21.42 -12.44 2.11
CA MET A 203 21.87 -11.41 3.06
C MET A 203 20.78 -10.35 3.30
N ASN A 204 20.05 -9.94 2.26
CA ASN A 204 18.94 -9.01 2.38
C ASN A 204 17.78 -9.62 3.15
N ALA A 205 17.45 -10.89 2.92
CA ALA A 205 16.44 -11.63 3.66
C ALA A 205 16.83 -11.76 5.14
N LYS A 206 18.11 -12.05 5.44
CA LYS A 206 18.61 -12.06 6.83
C LYS A 206 18.49 -10.68 7.49
N LYS A 207 18.94 -9.60 6.81
CA LYS A 207 18.76 -8.22 7.31
C LYS A 207 17.28 -7.85 7.46
N ALA A 208 16.42 -8.31 6.55
CA ALA A 208 14.99 -8.08 6.60
C ALA A 208 14.35 -8.85 7.74
N MET A 209 14.75 -10.10 8.01
CA MET A 209 14.32 -10.89 9.16
C MET A 209 14.78 -10.28 10.49
N ASP A 210 16.05 -9.84 10.57
CA ASP A 210 16.57 -9.11 11.73
C ASP A 210 15.81 -7.78 11.94
N ALA A 211 15.35 -7.13 10.86
CA ALA A 211 14.54 -5.92 10.92
C ALA A 211 13.02 -6.19 11.16
N LEU A 212 12.50 -7.35 10.73
CA LEU A 212 11.12 -7.81 10.94
C LEU A 212 10.89 -8.37 12.33
N SER A 213 11.95 -8.81 13.03
CA SER A 213 11.91 -9.19 14.45
C SER A 213 11.27 -8.11 15.36
N ASN A 214 11.13 -6.88 14.87
CA ASN A 214 10.53 -5.76 15.60
C ASN A 214 9.22 -5.18 15.02
N LYS A 215 8.51 -5.81 14.07
CA LYS A 215 7.19 -5.33 13.63
C LYS A 215 6.22 -6.45 13.20
N PRO A 216 4.94 -6.42 13.64
CA PRO A 216 3.94 -7.41 13.25
C PRO A 216 3.50 -7.20 11.80
N ASN A 217 3.48 -8.28 11.02
CA ASN A 217 2.89 -8.36 9.68
C ASN A 217 1.61 -9.23 9.73
N SER A 218 0.91 -9.32 8.61
CA SER A 218 -0.40 -10.00 8.49
C SER A 218 -0.33 -11.54 8.45
N GLN A 219 0.84 -12.16 8.67
CA GLN A 219 0.93 -13.58 8.97
C GLN A 219 0.94 -13.73 10.50
N GLU A 220 -0.15 -14.30 11.01
CA GLU A 220 -0.33 -14.91 12.32
C GLU A 220 0.40 -14.22 13.50
N PRO A 221 -0.22 -13.19 14.13
CA PRO A 221 0.40 -12.47 15.24
C PRO A 221 0.57 -13.30 16.53
N ASP A 222 -0.05 -14.49 16.63
CA ASP A 222 0.11 -15.36 17.80
C ASP A 222 -0.10 -16.86 17.44
N PRO A 223 0.92 -17.73 17.62
CA PRO A 223 0.79 -19.17 17.40
C PRO A 223 -0.23 -19.87 18.33
N GLY A 224 -0.71 -19.21 19.38
CA GLY A 224 -1.75 -19.71 20.28
C GLY A 224 -3.17 -19.73 19.67
N ILE A 225 -3.46 -18.85 18.70
CA ILE A 225 -4.83 -18.64 18.17
C ILE A 225 -5.34 -19.87 17.41
N ARG A 226 -4.44 -20.65 16.79
CA ARG A 226 -4.81 -21.87 16.06
C ARG A 226 -5.49 -22.92 16.96
N TRP A 227 -5.19 -22.88 18.26
CA TRP A 227 -5.73 -23.79 19.27
C TRP A 227 -7.00 -23.24 19.94
N MET A 228 -7.40 -22.00 19.63
CA MET A 228 -8.63 -21.42 20.17
C MET A 228 -9.87 -22.00 19.47
N PRO A 229 -10.99 -22.16 20.20
CA PRO A 229 -12.28 -22.48 19.62
C PRO A 229 -12.65 -21.48 18.50
N TRP A 230 -13.32 -21.97 17.45
CA TRP A 230 -13.75 -21.22 16.26
C TRP A 230 -14.25 -19.79 16.57
N ARG A 231 -15.17 -19.67 17.52
CA ARG A 231 -15.84 -18.42 17.90
C ARG A 231 -14.88 -17.35 18.41
N GLN A 232 -13.78 -17.76 19.05
CA GLN A 232 -12.76 -16.87 19.61
C GLN A 232 -11.68 -16.51 18.58
N ARG A 233 -11.67 -17.17 17.42
CA ARG A 233 -10.70 -16.90 16.35
C ARG A 233 -11.12 -15.73 15.45
N ILE A 234 -12.42 -15.44 15.38
CA ILE A 234 -13.00 -14.43 14.48
C ILE A 234 -12.45 -13.04 14.83
N ARG A 235 -11.94 -12.33 13.82
CA ARG A 235 -11.31 -11.01 13.95
C ARG A 235 -11.42 -10.20 12.66
N PRO A 236 -11.26 -8.86 12.72
CA PRO A 236 -11.22 -8.00 11.53
C PRO A 236 -10.24 -8.50 10.48
N GLY A 237 -10.67 -8.49 9.22
CA GLY A 237 -9.90 -8.96 8.06
C GLY A 237 -10.02 -10.45 7.76
N MET A 238 -10.70 -11.25 8.60
CA MET A 238 -11.00 -12.65 8.28
C MET A 238 -12.11 -12.76 7.23
N PHE A 239 -11.93 -13.68 6.29
CA PHE A 239 -12.96 -14.13 5.37
C PHE A 239 -13.65 -15.35 5.95
N VAL A 240 -14.97 -15.36 5.93
CA VAL A 240 -15.78 -16.35 6.63
C VAL A 240 -16.92 -16.79 5.72
N SER A 241 -17.15 -18.11 5.63
CA SER A 241 -18.40 -18.62 5.08
C SER A 241 -19.48 -18.57 6.12
N TRP A 242 -20.70 -18.21 5.73
CA TRP A 242 -21.80 -18.04 6.65
C TRP A 242 -23.12 -18.56 6.06
N ASP A 243 -24.07 -18.86 6.94
CA ASP A 243 -25.37 -19.44 6.60
C ASP A 243 -26.48 -18.41 6.89
N PRO A 244 -26.86 -17.57 5.90
CA PRO A 244 -27.84 -16.52 6.09
C PRO A 244 -29.25 -17.08 6.35
N PRO A 245 -30.05 -16.46 7.23
CA PRO A 245 -31.44 -16.85 7.42
C PRO A 245 -32.27 -16.60 6.16
N SER A 246 -33.37 -17.34 6.00
CA SER A 246 -34.26 -17.23 4.84
C SER A 246 -34.77 -15.79 4.66
N GLY A 247 -34.47 -15.18 3.50
CA GLY A 247 -34.87 -13.80 3.17
C GLY A 247 -33.88 -12.73 3.63
N HIS A 248 -32.68 -13.08 4.09
CA HIS A 248 -31.66 -12.10 4.45
C HIS A 248 -31.22 -11.27 3.21
N PRO A 249 -31.04 -9.94 3.32
CA PRO A 249 -30.70 -9.06 2.18
C PRO A 249 -29.42 -9.43 1.43
N LEU A 250 -28.47 -10.06 2.13
CA LEU A 250 -27.19 -10.52 1.58
C LEU A 250 -27.19 -12.01 1.19
N ALA A 251 -28.34 -12.70 1.25
CA ALA A 251 -28.41 -14.11 0.88
C ALA A 251 -28.28 -14.29 -0.64
N GLN A 252 -27.27 -15.05 -1.05
CA GLN A 252 -27.01 -15.43 -2.43
C GLN A 252 -27.31 -16.93 -2.63
N PRO A 253 -27.67 -17.35 -3.86
CA PRO A 253 -27.86 -18.77 -4.18
C PRO A 253 -26.53 -19.52 -4.12
N GLY A 254 -26.38 -20.41 -3.14
CA GLY A 254 -25.18 -21.25 -2.96
C GLY A 254 -24.41 -20.90 -1.69
N LYS A 255 -23.07 -20.92 -1.77
CA LYS A 255 -22.19 -20.58 -0.64
C LYS A 255 -22.13 -19.06 -0.48
N ASN A 256 -22.32 -18.59 0.75
CA ASN A 256 -22.24 -17.17 1.08
C ASN A 256 -20.93 -16.90 1.83
N PHE A 257 -20.29 -15.79 1.49
CA PHE A 257 -19.02 -15.38 2.10
C PHE A 257 -19.10 -13.94 2.53
N VAL A 258 -18.42 -13.62 3.63
CA VAL A 258 -18.31 -12.26 4.13
C VAL A 258 -16.89 -12.00 4.62
N VAL A 259 -16.51 -10.72 4.61
CA VAL A 259 -15.30 -10.27 5.30
C VAL A 259 -15.68 -9.58 6.60
N VAL A 260 -15.06 -10.00 7.69
CA VAL A 260 -15.25 -9.45 9.03
C VAL A 260 -14.58 -8.08 9.08
N MET A 261 -15.32 -7.02 9.41
CA MET A 261 -14.80 -5.65 9.43
C MET A 261 -14.54 -5.16 10.84
N ALA A 262 -15.55 -5.21 11.71
CA ALA A 262 -15.46 -4.66 13.06
C ALA A 262 -16.40 -5.39 14.02
N PRO A 263 -16.05 -5.50 15.31
CA PRO A 263 -16.97 -6.02 16.32
C PRO A 263 -18.14 -5.03 16.50
N VAL A 264 -19.35 -5.56 16.69
CA VAL A 264 -20.51 -4.74 17.06
C VAL A 264 -20.66 -4.83 18.59
N PRO A 265 -20.60 -3.71 19.33
CA PRO A 265 -20.82 -3.73 20.77
C PRO A 265 -22.20 -4.30 21.09
N GLY A 266 -22.26 -5.31 21.97
CA GLY A 266 -23.53 -5.78 22.52
C GLY A 266 -24.13 -4.74 23.45
N THR A 267 -25.45 -4.58 23.45
CA THR A 267 -26.17 -3.90 24.53
C THR A 267 -26.15 -4.78 25.77
N GLU A 268 -25.01 -4.82 26.46
CA GLU A 268 -24.86 -5.15 27.88
C GLU A 268 -23.36 -5.10 28.22
N ILE A 269 -22.96 -4.09 29.00
CA ILE A 269 -22.16 -4.19 30.24
C ILE A 269 -21.69 -2.77 30.60
N GLN A 270 -22.11 -2.37 31.80
CA GLN A 270 -21.70 -1.19 32.53
C GLN A 270 -20.30 -1.44 33.11
N GLY A 271 -19.30 -0.68 32.68
CA GLY A 271 -17.96 -0.71 33.26
C GLY A 271 -16.89 -0.19 32.32
N ASP A 272 -16.09 0.77 32.79
CA ASP A 272 -14.94 1.32 32.09
C ASP A 272 -13.98 0.19 31.68
N LEU A 273 -13.68 0.05 30.38
CA LEU A 273 -12.88 -1.06 29.86
C LEU A 273 -11.76 -0.61 28.92
N GLU A 274 -10.58 -1.15 29.18
CA GLU A 274 -9.40 -1.12 28.31
C GLU A 274 -9.58 -2.05 27.10
N PRO A 275 -9.07 -1.68 25.91
CA PRO A 275 -9.37 -2.33 24.64
C PRO A 275 -8.76 -3.72 24.39
N ASP A 276 -7.90 -4.24 25.28
CA ASP A 276 -7.07 -5.43 25.01
C ASP A 276 -7.34 -6.64 25.95
N SER A 277 -8.48 -6.73 26.63
CA SER A 277 -8.80 -7.92 27.44
C SER A 277 -9.33 -9.08 26.58
N PRO A 278 -8.79 -10.32 26.73
CA PRO A 278 -9.16 -11.48 25.90
C PRO A 278 -10.56 -12.06 26.17
N GLU A 279 -11.35 -11.45 27.05
CA GLU A 279 -12.70 -11.91 27.43
C GLU A 279 -13.83 -11.19 26.65
N ASN A 280 -13.50 -10.21 25.81
CA ASN A 280 -14.48 -9.44 25.04
C ASN A 280 -14.83 -10.14 23.71
N ILE A 281 -15.50 -11.29 23.78
CA ILE A 281 -15.97 -11.99 22.59
C ILE A 281 -17.20 -11.25 22.06
N ALA A 282 -17.04 -10.52 20.94
CA ALA A 282 -18.16 -9.90 20.26
C ALA A 282 -19.15 -10.97 19.78
N SER A 283 -20.40 -10.89 20.23
CA SER A 283 -21.49 -11.79 19.80
C SER A 283 -21.92 -11.54 18.35
N ARG A 284 -21.67 -10.32 17.86
CA ARG A 284 -21.99 -9.84 16.51
C ARG A 284 -20.82 -9.13 15.87
N TRP A 285 -20.72 -9.28 14.56
CA TRP A 285 -19.71 -8.61 13.75
C TRP A 285 -20.37 -7.85 12.62
N LEU A 286 -19.83 -6.67 12.31
CA LEU A 286 -20.13 -5.96 11.08
C LEU A 286 -19.30 -6.59 9.96
N CYS A 287 -20.00 -7.05 8.94
CA CYS A 287 -19.44 -7.84 7.86
C CYS A 287 -19.83 -7.24 6.51
N ALA A 288 -18.90 -7.21 5.55
CA ALA A 288 -19.18 -6.82 4.17
C ALA A 288 -19.40 -8.05 3.29
N ASP A 289 -20.33 -7.94 2.34
CA ASP A 289 -20.70 -9.02 1.44
C ASP A 289 -19.61 -9.31 0.41
N ILE A 290 -19.56 -10.57 -0.03
CA ILE A 290 -18.65 -11.03 -1.07
C ILE A 290 -19.47 -11.70 -2.16
N VAL A 291 -19.39 -11.14 -3.35
CA VAL A 291 -20.19 -11.57 -4.50
C VAL A 291 -19.30 -12.22 -5.54
N LEU A 292 -19.77 -13.32 -6.12
CA LEU A 292 -19.11 -13.94 -7.27
C LEU A 292 -19.33 -13.09 -8.53
N ASN A 293 -18.25 -12.62 -9.13
CA ASN A 293 -18.29 -11.99 -10.43
C ASN A 293 -18.48 -13.08 -11.51
N SER A 294 -19.66 -13.09 -12.13
CA SER A 294 -20.06 -14.11 -13.10
C SER A 294 -19.18 -14.14 -14.36
N ALA A 295 -18.52 -13.03 -14.72
CA ALA A 295 -17.70 -12.94 -15.92
C ALA A 295 -16.27 -13.46 -15.71
N SER A 296 -15.67 -13.19 -14.56
CA SER A 296 -14.27 -13.50 -14.26
C SER A 296 -14.07 -14.71 -13.36
N LYS A 297 -15.15 -15.26 -12.78
CA LYS A 297 -15.13 -16.31 -11.75
C LYS A 297 -14.32 -15.94 -10.49
N GLY A 298 -13.97 -14.67 -10.34
CA GLY A 298 -13.39 -14.11 -9.13
C GLY A 298 -14.46 -13.53 -8.20
N TYR A 299 -14.09 -13.28 -6.96
CA TYR A 299 -14.94 -12.72 -5.93
C TYR A 299 -14.61 -11.25 -5.70
N GLU A 300 -15.65 -10.45 -5.48
CA GLU A 300 -15.53 -9.02 -5.22
C GLU A 300 -16.11 -8.70 -3.83
N VAL A 301 -15.35 -7.94 -3.04
CA VAL A 301 -15.81 -7.47 -1.73
C VAL A 301 -16.64 -6.20 -1.92
N GLN A 302 -17.93 -6.28 -1.58
CA GLN A 302 -18.87 -5.18 -1.68
C GLN A 302 -18.83 -4.34 -0.39
N MET A 303 -17.83 -3.47 -0.25
CA MET A 303 -17.65 -2.67 0.97
C MET A 303 -18.87 -1.78 1.34
N TRP A 304 -19.73 -1.47 0.36
CA TRP A 304 -20.96 -0.69 0.57
C TRP A 304 -22.17 -1.55 0.98
N GLN A 305 -22.10 -2.87 0.86
CA GLN A 305 -23.12 -3.82 1.29
C GLN A 305 -22.62 -4.52 2.55
N HIS A 306 -23.09 -4.07 3.71
CA HIS A 306 -22.69 -4.62 4.99
C HIS A 306 -23.89 -4.98 5.86
N ALA A 307 -23.76 -6.06 6.63
CA ALA A 307 -24.75 -6.49 7.60
C ALA A 307 -24.09 -6.86 8.93
N GLN A 308 -24.89 -6.83 10.00
CA GLN A 308 -24.49 -7.38 11.28
C GLN A 308 -24.80 -8.88 11.26
N ILE A 309 -23.79 -9.70 11.52
CA ILE A 309 -23.88 -11.16 11.47
C ILE A 309 -23.54 -11.71 12.86
N ASP A 310 -24.44 -12.53 13.38
CA ASP A 310 -24.21 -13.25 14.63
C ASP A 310 -23.13 -14.31 14.41
N VAL A 311 -22.25 -14.51 15.41
CA VAL A 311 -21.19 -15.54 15.34
C VAL A 311 -21.77 -16.95 15.11
N ASP A 312 -23.01 -17.20 15.53
CA ASP A 312 -23.72 -18.46 15.30
C ASP A 312 -24.00 -18.75 13.82
N GLN A 313 -24.09 -17.71 12.99
CA GLN A 313 -24.33 -17.83 11.56
C GLN A 313 -23.01 -18.02 10.78
N MET A 314 -21.87 -17.91 11.45
CA MET A 314 -20.54 -18.03 10.85
C MET A 314 -20.02 -19.46 10.95
N SER A 315 -19.77 -20.09 9.81
CA SER A 315 -19.54 -21.53 9.72
C SER A 315 -18.04 -21.89 9.73
N ALA A 316 -17.22 -21.22 8.92
CA ALA A 316 -15.78 -21.52 8.80
C ALA A 316 -14.96 -20.37 8.20
N GLU A 317 -13.66 -20.36 8.50
CA GLU A 317 -12.69 -19.45 7.87
C GLU A 317 -12.43 -19.93 6.45
N VAL A 318 -12.40 -18.96 5.53
CA VAL A 318 -12.12 -19.18 4.12
C VAL A 318 -10.90 -18.37 3.76
N ILE A 319 -10.04 -18.90 2.90
CA ILE A 319 -8.85 -18.19 2.45
C ILE A 319 -9.09 -17.68 1.04
N PHE A 320 -8.97 -16.37 0.88
CA PHE A 320 -8.98 -15.70 -0.41
C PHE A 320 -7.61 -15.09 -0.71
N GLU A 321 -7.12 -15.32 -1.92
CA GLU A 321 -5.95 -14.63 -2.46
C GLU A 321 -6.39 -13.46 -3.32
N TYR A 322 -5.76 -12.30 -3.12
CA TYR A 322 -6.05 -11.10 -3.90
C TYR A 322 -5.13 -11.03 -5.13
N ASP A 323 -5.72 -11.08 -6.31
CA ASP A 323 -5.01 -10.82 -7.57
C ASP A 323 -5.00 -9.32 -7.85
N VAL A 324 -3.79 -8.75 -7.82
CA VAL A 324 -3.56 -7.32 -8.04
C VAL A 324 -3.90 -6.89 -9.47
N ALA A 325 -3.69 -7.76 -10.47
CA ALA A 325 -3.93 -7.45 -11.87
C ALA A 325 -5.42 -7.46 -12.21
N ALA A 326 -6.14 -8.49 -11.75
CA ALA A 326 -7.58 -8.62 -11.97
C ALA A 326 -8.42 -7.76 -10.99
N ARG A 327 -7.83 -7.34 -9.87
CA ARG A 327 -8.51 -6.68 -8.74
C ARG A 327 -9.67 -7.50 -8.18
N LEU A 328 -9.47 -8.82 -8.12
CA LEU A 328 -10.45 -9.79 -7.66
C LEU A 328 -9.82 -10.74 -6.66
N TYR A 329 -10.65 -11.29 -5.79
CA TYR A 329 -10.27 -12.33 -4.86
C TYR A 329 -10.55 -13.71 -5.48
N TYR A 330 -9.64 -14.66 -5.28
CA TYR A 330 -9.83 -16.05 -5.71
C TYR A 330 -9.78 -16.98 -4.51
N PHE A 331 -10.66 -17.98 -4.54
CA PHE A 331 -10.75 -18.98 -3.49
C PHE A 331 -9.54 -19.91 -3.57
N VAL A 332 -8.80 -20.06 -2.47
CA VAL A 332 -7.70 -21.02 -2.35
C VAL A 332 -8.23 -22.27 -1.67
N ILE A 333 -8.13 -23.42 -2.34
CA ILE A 333 -8.51 -24.74 -1.79
C ILE A 333 -7.36 -25.24 -0.91
#